data_AF-A0A2M7M314-F1
#
_entry.id   AF-A0A2M7M314-F1
#
_cell.length_a   1.000
_cell.length_b   1.000
_cell.length_c   1.000
_cell.angle_alpha   90.00
_cell.angle_beta   90.00
_cell.angle_gamma   90.00
#
_symmetry.space_group_name_H-M   'P 1'
#
loop_
_entity.id
_entity.type
_entity.pdbx_description
1 polymer ?
#
loop_
_entity_poly.entity_id
_entity_poly.type
_entity_poly.pdbx_seq_one_letter_code
_entity_poly.pdbx_strand_id
1 'polypeptide(L)'
;MVKKTGLGKNPLEWIADTRKKEEVSKSKSFKPLKSKTLNSKLLVQLREDQVESLEKLVREIMAKRDGIHKKERITKNTIIRAYIDSLIEIDIAKENIDTEETLLQRLKSRIQK
;
A
#
# COMPACT_ATOMS: atom_id res chain seq x y z
N MET A 1 44.33 -23.74 -32.79
CA MET A 1 43.76 -22.83 -31.77
C MET A 1 42.41 -22.32 -32.26
N VAL A 2 41.32 -22.66 -31.58
CA VAL A 2 39.95 -22.23 -31.93
C VAL A 2 39.66 -20.93 -31.18
N LYS A 3 39.38 -19.84 -31.90
CA LYS A 3 39.02 -18.55 -31.29
C LYS A 3 37.64 -18.68 -30.65
N LYS A 4 37.57 -18.65 -29.31
CA LYS A 4 36.30 -18.58 -28.57
C LYS A 4 35.70 -17.19 -28.79
N THR A 5 34.67 -17.08 -29.62
CA THR A 5 33.83 -15.87 -29.67
C THR A 5 32.92 -15.87 -28.44
N GLY A 6 32.91 -14.78 -27.67
CA GLY A 6 32.14 -14.66 -26.41
C GLY A 6 30.61 -14.64 -26.57
N LEU A 7 30.10 -14.94 -27.77
CA LEU A 7 28.70 -14.79 -28.16
C LEU A 7 28.03 -16.15 -28.49
N GLY A 8 28.41 -17.22 -27.78
CA GLY A 8 27.76 -18.53 -27.94
C GLY A 8 27.81 -19.09 -29.37
N LYS A 9 27.10 -20.20 -29.62
CA LYS A 9 27.17 -20.92 -30.92
C LYS A 9 26.32 -20.29 -32.03
N ASN A 10 25.34 -19.42 -31.74
CA ASN A 10 24.52 -18.74 -32.76
C ASN A 10 23.84 -17.46 -32.21
N PRO A 11 24.42 -16.26 -32.42
CA PRO A 11 23.89 -15.02 -31.89
C PRO A 11 22.69 -14.44 -32.65
N LEU A 12 22.20 -15.10 -33.71
CA LEU A 12 21.03 -14.63 -34.49
C LEU A 12 19.70 -15.28 -34.10
N GLU A 13 19.68 -16.29 -33.22
CA GLU A 13 18.44 -16.96 -32.80
C GLU A 13 17.48 -16.03 -32.04
N TRP A 14 17.99 -15.02 -31.34
CA TRP A 14 17.15 -14.06 -30.60
C TRP A 14 16.47 -13.02 -31.49
N ILE A 15 16.90 -12.88 -32.75
CA ILE A 15 16.33 -11.97 -33.76
C ILE A 15 15.40 -12.76 -34.72
N ALA A 16 15.00 -13.98 -34.36
CA ALA A 16 14.08 -14.74 -35.18
C ALA A 16 12.72 -14.02 -35.35
N ASP A 17 12.26 -13.95 -36.60
CA ASP A 17 11.05 -13.24 -37.03
C ASP A 17 9.82 -13.76 -36.28
N THR A 18 9.20 -12.90 -35.46
CA THR A 18 8.09 -13.24 -34.56
C THR A 18 6.78 -13.59 -35.28
N ARG A 19 6.74 -13.47 -36.62
CA ARG A 19 5.56 -13.70 -37.45
C ARG A 19 5.15 -15.17 -37.60
N LYS A 20 6.00 -16.14 -37.23
CA LYS A 20 5.72 -17.59 -37.35
C LYS A 20 5.26 -18.26 -36.05
N LYS A 21 4.89 -17.50 -35.01
CA LYS A 21 4.48 -18.06 -33.71
C LYS A 21 2.98 -17.89 -33.46
N GLU A 22 2.17 -18.26 -34.45
CA GLU A 22 0.76 -18.57 -34.26
C GLU A 22 0.58 -20.08 -34.36
N GLU A 23 -0.36 -20.62 -33.59
CA GLU A 23 -0.66 -22.05 -33.39
C GLU A 23 0.04 -22.75 -32.20
N VAL A 24 -0.27 -22.31 -30.96
CA VAL A 24 -0.58 -23.27 -29.89
C VAL A 24 -1.78 -22.77 -29.08
N SER A 25 -2.91 -23.39 -29.34
CA SER A 25 -4.18 -23.34 -28.62
C SER A 25 -4.02 -23.65 -27.12
N LYS A 26 -4.51 -22.75 -26.26
CA LYS A 26 -5.01 -23.12 -24.91
C LYS A 26 -6.24 -22.29 -24.57
N SER A 27 -7.40 -22.92 -24.75
CA SER A 27 -8.68 -22.56 -24.16
C SER A 27 -8.53 -22.36 -22.66
N LYS A 28 -8.40 -21.11 -22.21
CA LYS A 28 -8.49 -20.77 -20.79
C LYS A 28 -9.95 -20.68 -20.41
N SER A 29 -10.42 -21.68 -19.68
CA SER A 29 -11.69 -21.68 -18.95
C SER A 29 -11.96 -20.31 -18.32
N PHE A 30 -13.09 -19.68 -18.65
CA PHE A 30 -13.61 -18.52 -17.92
C PHE A 30 -13.83 -18.93 -16.46
N LYS A 31 -12.91 -18.54 -15.57
CA LYS A 31 -13.20 -18.54 -14.14
C LYS A 31 -14.13 -17.35 -13.90
N PRO A 32 -15.27 -17.52 -13.21
CA PRO A 32 -16.10 -16.38 -12.86
C PRO A 32 -15.25 -15.40 -12.06
N LEU A 33 -15.18 -14.18 -12.58
CA LEU A 33 -14.44 -13.07 -11.98
C LEU A 33 -15.06 -12.85 -10.59
N LYS A 34 -14.32 -13.24 -9.54
CA LYS A 34 -14.69 -12.95 -8.15
C LYS A 34 -15.12 -11.49 -8.10
N SER A 35 -16.33 -11.24 -7.62
CA SER A 35 -16.95 -9.93 -7.49
C SER A 35 -15.87 -8.91 -7.14
N LYS A 36 -15.65 -7.93 -8.02
CA LYS A 36 -14.81 -6.77 -7.71
C LYS A 36 -15.46 -6.11 -6.51
N THR A 37 -15.03 -6.46 -5.30
CA THR A 37 -15.07 -5.50 -4.19
C THR A 37 -14.33 -4.30 -4.74
N LEU A 38 -15.09 -3.25 -5.06
CA LEU A 38 -14.53 -1.95 -5.33
C LEU A 38 -13.81 -1.56 -4.04
N ASN A 39 -12.54 -1.98 -3.93
CA ASN A 39 -11.57 -1.37 -3.04
C ASN A 39 -11.37 0.04 -3.60
N SER A 40 -12.33 0.93 -3.31
CA SER A 40 -12.20 2.35 -3.54
C SER A 40 -10.94 2.76 -2.80
N LYS A 41 -9.87 3.02 -3.56
CA LYS A 41 -8.65 3.61 -3.00
C LYS A 41 -9.06 4.98 -2.46
N LEU A 42 -9.32 5.05 -1.16
CA LEU A 42 -9.56 6.32 -0.48
C LEU A 42 -8.23 7.09 -0.51
N LEU A 43 -8.17 8.13 -1.33
CA LEU A 43 -7.06 9.07 -1.34
C LEU A 43 -7.49 10.28 -0.50
N VAL A 44 -6.97 10.34 0.73
CA VAL A 44 -7.18 11.49 1.62
C VAL A 44 -5.99 12.43 1.46
N GLN A 45 -6.26 13.68 1.12
CA GLN A 45 -5.26 14.73 1.18
C GLN A 45 -5.06 15.13 2.63
N LEU A 46 -3.87 14.85 3.16
CA LEU A 46 -3.47 15.31 4.49
C LEU A 46 -2.96 16.73 4.41
N ARG A 47 -3.25 17.53 5.42
CA ARG A 47 -2.67 18.86 5.59
C ARG A 47 -1.17 18.75 5.91
N GLU A 48 -0.43 19.82 5.63
CA GLU A 48 1.03 19.83 5.82
C GLU A 48 1.45 19.59 7.28
N ASP A 49 0.73 20.20 8.24
CA ASP A 49 0.90 20.00 9.69
C ASP A 49 0.69 18.54 10.12
N GLN A 50 -0.30 17.86 9.53
CA GLN A 50 -0.57 16.44 9.77
C GLN A 50 0.57 15.56 9.22
N VAL A 51 1.08 15.88 8.02
CA VAL A 51 2.19 15.14 7.41
C VAL A 51 3.47 15.30 8.23
N GLU A 52 3.78 16.50 8.67
CA GLU A 52 4.95 16.79 9.52
C GLU A 52 4.86 16.07 10.87
N SER A 53 3.68 16.10 11.50
CA SER A 53 3.42 15.38 12.76
C SER A 53 3.63 13.88 12.61
N LEU A 54 3.15 13.28 11.51
CA LEU A 54 3.37 11.87 11.21
C LEU A 54 4.84 11.55 10.95
N GLU A 55 5.58 12.42 10.25
CA GLU A 55 7.01 12.25 10.04
C GLU A 55 7.79 12.26 11.34
N LYS A 56 7.53 13.25 12.19
CA LYS A 56 8.15 13.36 13.51
C LYS A 56 7.90 12.09 14.33
N LEU A 57 6.65 11.62 14.37
CA LEU A 57 6.29 10.40 15.09
C LEU A 57 7.00 9.16 14.53
N VAL A 58 7.09 9.01 13.20
CA VAL A 58 7.86 7.91 12.58
C VAL A 58 9.32 7.98 13.03
N ARG A 59 9.95 9.16 12.99
CA ARG A 59 11.36 9.34 13.40
C ARG A 59 11.55 8.97 14.87
N GLU A 60 10.67 9.44 15.74
CA GLU A 60 10.73 9.15 17.18
C GLU A 60 10.56 7.66 17.50
N ILE A 61 9.57 6.99 16.88
CA ILE A 61 9.36 5.56 17.05
C ILE A 61 10.59 4.78 16.56
N MET A 62 11.10 5.12 15.38
CA MET A 62 12.25 4.41 14.81
C MET A 62 13.55 4.66 15.59
N ALA A 63 13.73 5.84 16.20
CA ALA A 63 14.88 6.17 17.03
C ALA A 63 14.91 5.39 18.35
N LYS A 64 13.74 5.10 18.93
CA LYS A 64 13.62 4.38 20.21
C LYS A 64 13.63 2.85 20.06
N ARG A 65 13.70 2.33 18.84
CA ARG A 65 13.51 0.91 18.55
C ARG A 65 14.79 0.10 18.68
N ASP A 66 14.75 -0.89 19.56
CA ASP A 66 15.78 -1.91 19.77
C ASP A 66 15.73 -3.01 18.69
N GLY A 67 16.80 -3.81 18.60
CA GLY A 67 17.00 -4.79 17.53
C GLY A 67 15.91 -5.87 17.46
N ILE A 68 15.35 -6.26 18.62
CA ILE A 68 14.33 -7.31 18.72
C ILE A 68 13.01 -6.84 18.09
N HIS A 69 12.69 -5.56 18.25
CA HIS A 69 11.43 -5.03 17.79
C HIS A 69 11.46 -4.64 16.31
N LYS A 70 12.59 -4.70 15.58
CA LYS A 70 12.75 -4.30 14.15
C LYS A 70 12.11 -5.23 13.10
N LYS A 71 11.07 -5.98 13.46
CA LYS A 71 10.40 -6.94 12.56
C LYS A 71 9.73 -6.30 11.33
N GLU A 72 9.07 -5.15 11.51
CA GLU A 72 8.35 -4.45 10.43
C GLU A 72 8.63 -2.95 10.45
N ARG A 73 8.94 -2.32 9.32
CA ARG A 73 9.12 -0.86 9.28
C ARG A 73 7.81 -0.13 9.60
N ILE A 74 7.83 0.74 10.62
CA ILE A 74 6.71 1.62 10.90
C ILE A 74 6.73 2.77 9.89
N THR A 75 5.65 2.90 9.11
CA THR A 75 5.46 3.95 8.11
C THR A 75 4.31 4.88 8.52
N LYS A 76 4.15 6.02 7.83
CA LYS A 76 2.99 6.92 8.00
C LYS A 76 1.68 6.13 7.86
N ASN A 77 1.59 5.26 6.86
CA ASN A 77 0.41 4.41 6.62
C ASN A 77 0.17 3.42 7.75
N THR A 78 1.22 2.85 8.33
CA THR A 78 1.12 1.94 9.49
C THR A 78 0.51 2.67 10.68
N ILE A 79 0.97 3.90 10.95
CA ILE A 79 0.44 4.73 12.04
C ILE A 79 -1.02 5.12 11.79
N ILE A 80 -1.36 5.56 10.57
CA ILE A 80 -2.74 5.93 10.21
C ILE A 80 -3.68 4.74 10.42
N ARG A 81 -3.28 3.53 9.98
CA ARG A 81 -4.08 2.32 10.20
C ARG A 81 -4.25 2.03 11.68
N ALA A 82 -3.16 2.07 12.46
CA ALA A 82 -3.24 1.84 13.91
C ALA A 82 -4.16 2.85 14.61
N TYR A 83 -4.14 4.11 14.20
CA TYR A 83 -5.08 5.12 14.70
C TYR A 83 -6.52 4.79 14.31
N ILE A 84 -6.80 4.48 13.05
CA ILE A 84 -8.16 4.10 12.61
C ILE A 84 -8.65 2.87 13.38
N ASP A 85 -7.83 1.83 13.50
CA ASP A 85 -8.16 0.61 14.23
C ASP A 85 -8.43 0.91 15.72
N SER A 86 -7.68 1.84 16.33
CA SER A 86 -7.94 2.25 17.72
C SER A 86 -9.22 3.07 17.90
N LEU A 87 -9.66 3.78 16.86
CA LEU A 87 -10.84 4.65 16.90
C LEU A 87 -12.12 3.93 16.46
N ILE A 88 -12.02 2.79 15.78
CA ILE A 88 -13.19 2.07 15.23
C ILE A 88 -14.15 1.59 16.31
N GLU A 89 -13.62 1.31 17.51
CA GLU A 89 -14.38 0.85 18.67
C GLU A 89 -15.06 2.01 19.42
N ILE A 90 -14.70 3.27 19.11
CA ILE A 90 -15.27 4.44 19.78
C ILE A 90 -16.63 4.75 19.16
N ASP A 91 -17.69 4.58 19.94
CA ASP A 91 -19.03 5.01 19.55
C ASP A 91 -19.14 6.53 19.60
N ILE A 92 -19.24 7.13 18.42
CA ILE A 92 -19.39 8.57 18.23
C ILE A 92 -20.83 8.85 17.86
N ALA A 93 -21.40 9.88 18.49
CA ALA A 93 -22.73 10.38 18.19
C ALA A 93 -22.81 10.81 16.71
N LYS A 94 -23.59 10.06 15.92
CA LYS A 94 -23.74 10.21 14.45
C LYS A 94 -24.78 11.25 14.06
N GLU A 95 -25.35 11.99 15.02
CA GLU A 95 -26.25 13.10 14.72
C GLU A 95 -25.54 14.14 13.85
N ASN A 96 -26.31 14.95 13.11
CA ASN A 96 -25.84 15.93 12.13
C ASN A 96 -24.44 16.52 12.44
N ILE A 97 -23.46 16.17 11.60
CA ILE A 97 -22.07 16.65 11.70
C ILE A 97 -21.90 17.68 10.60
N ASP A 98 -21.81 18.95 10.99
CA ASP A 98 -21.77 20.05 10.02
C ASP A 98 -20.34 20.34 9.53
N THR A 99 -19.31 20.12 10.37
CA THR A 99 -17.91 20.44 10.04
C THR A 99 -16.92 19.39 10.57
N GLU A 100 -15.71 19.35 9.98
CA GLU A 100 -14.58 18.52 10.45
C GLU A 100 -14.19 18.86 11.90
N GLU A 101 -14.27 20.15 12.29
CA GLU A 101 -13.95 20.59 13.65
C GLU A 101 -14.93 20.02 14.67
N THR A 102 -16.23 20.02 14.36
CA THR A 102 -17.26 19.43 15.22
C THR A 102 -17.04 17.92 15.39
N LEU A 103 -16.68 17.22 14.30
CA LEU A 103 -16.32 15.80 14.36
C LEU A 103 -15.10 15.56 15.26
N LEU A 104 -14.05 16.37 15.10
CA LEU A 104 -12.84 16.28 15.91
C LEU A 104 -13.12 16.52 17.39
N GLN A 105 -13.98 17.49 17.74
CA GLN A 105 -14.37 17.75 19.12
C GLN A 105 -15.12 16.56 19.72
N ARG A 106 -16.07 15.96 18.99
CA ARG A 106 -16.80 14.76 19.45
C ARG A 106 -15.89 13.54 19.61
N LEU A 107 -14.90 13.38 18.73
CA LEU A 107 -13.87 12.35 18.87
C LEU A 107 -13.03 12.55 20.14
N LYS A 108 -12.53 13.78 20.35
CA LYS A 108 -11.69 14.12 21.52
C LYS A 108 -12.41 13.91 22.84
N SER A 109 -13.70 14.26 22.93
CA SER A 109 -14.49 14.09 24.16
C SER A 109 -14.68 12.62 24.57
N ARG A 110 -14.52 11.69 23.63
CA ARG A 110 -14.59 10.25 23.90
C ARG A 110 -13.24 9.63 24.27
N ILE A 111 -12.15 10.20 23.78
CA ILE A 111 -10.78 9.72 24.07
C ILE A 111 -10.29 10.21 25.44
N GLN A 112 -10.68 11.42 25.86
CA GLN A 112 -10.21 12.06 27.10
C GLN A 112 -11.03 11.69 28.37
N LYS A 113 -11.72 10.55 28.37
CA LYS A 113 -12.47 10.07 29.54
C LYS A 113 -11.62 9.22 30.48
#